data_AF-A0A395CYD9-F1
#
_entry.id   AF-A0A395CYD9-F1
#
_cell.length_a   1.000
_cell.length_b   1.000
_cell.length_c   1.000
_cell.angle_alpha   90.00
_cell.angle_beta   90.00
_cell.angle_gamma   90.00
#
_symmetry.space_group_name_H-M   'P 1'
#
loop_
_entity.id
_entity.type
_entity.pdbx_description
1 polymer ?
#
loop_
_entity_poly.entity_id
_entity_poly.type
_entity_poly.pdbx_seq_one_letter_code
_entity_poly.pdbx_strand_id
1 'polypeptide(L)'
;RVRLVRPMEQHYASLKMMEESHWTEADGHTFAAAWGVEVAAVPEFSDSTIHIVAGLLLPIWKRLPKDSTRVYRLQTDDGERIIGRRVTPAWVAGALASGAVDLSAEDAFAALTDGRAVLHLADDLQLRRVRVMGANRIELSGFTDAMRERLSAYGLFHEIISWKLRMFVPVDASGPAILAKLMERYPLQRVSEKEAA
;
A
#
# COMPACT_ATOMS: atom_id res chain seq x y z
N ARG A 1 -16.36 -27.85 15.51
CA ARG A 1 -16.46 -27.02 14.28
C ARG A 1 -17.05 -27.90 13.19
N VAL A 2 -17.91 -27.35 12.35
CA VAL A 2 -18.53 -28.03 11.21
C VAL A 2 -17.85 -27.52 9.94
N ARG A 3 -17.68 -28.39 8.94
CA ARG A 3 -17.11 -28.02 7.65
C ARG A 3 -18.22 -27.98 6.62
N LEU A 4 -18.29 -26.87 5.89
CA LEU A 4 -19.26 -26.61 4.85
C LEU A 4 -18.52 -26.69 3.52
N VAL A 5 -18.98 -27.56 2.65
CA VAL A 5 -18.33 -27.82 1.37
C VAL A 5 -19.29 -27.38 0.28
N ARG A 6 -18.76 -26.60 -0.66
CA ARG A 6 -19.37 -26.21 -1.94
C ARG A 6 -18.45 -26.71 -3.05
N PRO A 7 -18.91 -26.80 -4.31
CA PRO A 7 -18.07 -27.25 -5.41
C PRO A 7 -16.73 -26.50 -5.55
N MET A 8 -16.71 -25.19 -5.31
CA MET A 8 -15.51 -24.34 -5.45
C MET A 8 -14.98 -23.78 -4.13
N GLU A 9 -15.67 -24.00 -3.01
CA GLU A 9 -15.36 -23.33 -1.75
C GLU A 9 -15.47 -24.28 -0.55
N GLN A 10 -14.67 -24.02 0.47
CA GLN A 10 -14.76 -24.72 1.74
C GLN A 10 -14.72 -23.73 2.89
N HIS A 11 -15.76 -23.75 3.72
CA HIS A 11 -15.91 -22.87 4.88
C HIS A 11 -15.99 -23.68 6.17
N TYR A 12 -15.64 -23.03 7.28
CA TYR A 12 -15.74 -23.63 8.61
C TYR A 12 -16.75 -22.84 9.45
N ALA A 13 -17.69 -23.55 10.04
CA ALA A 13 -18.70 -23.02 10.95
C ALA A 13 -18.45 -23.50 12.39
N SER A 14 -18.89 -22.70 13.38
CA SER A 14 -18.99 -23.17 14.75
C SER A 14 -20.21 -24.09 14.91
N LEU A 15 -20.26 -24.90 15.97
CA LEU A 15 -21.44 -25.73 16.25
C LEU A 15 -22.65 -24.85 16.60
N LYS A 16 -22.44 -23.78 17.36
CA LYS A 16 -23.49 -22.79 17.69
C LYS A 16 -24.11 -22.15 16.44
N MET A 17 -23.31 -21.78 15.44
CA MET A 17 -23.81 -21.21 14.19
C MET A 17 -24.63 -22.22 13.37
N MET A 18 -24.31 -23.51 13.51
CA MET A 18 -25.09 -24.59 12.89
C MET A 18 -26.45 -24.74 13.60
N GLU A 19 -26.46 -24.72 14.94
CA GLU A 19 -27.69 -24.78 15.77
C GLU A 19 -28.63 -23.60 15.52
N GLU A 20 -28.06 -22.40 15.32
CA GLU A 20 -28.81 -21.17 15.04
C GLU A 20 -29.20 -21.02 13.56
N SER A 21 -28.76 -21.94 12.69
CA SER A 21 -29.08 -21.89 11.26
C SER A 21 -30.50 -22.35 10.96
N HIS A 22 -31.01 -21.95 9.79
CA HIS A 22 -32.26 -22.50 9.24
C HIS A 22 -32.05 -23.76 8.41
N TRP A 23 -30.89 -24.41 8.52
CA TRP A 23 -30.62 -25.61 7.73
C TRP A 23 -31.31 -26.81 8.31
N THR A 24 -32.01 -27.51 7.43
CA THR A 24 -32.68 -28.76 7.74
C THR A 24 -31.86 -29.92 7.21
N GLU A 25 -31.97 -31.07 7.88
CA GLU A 25 -31.40 -32.31 7.36
C GLU A 25 -32.01 -32.64 6.00
N ALA A 26 -31.17 -33.06 5.06
CA ALA A 26 -31.57 -33.47 3.72
C ALA A 26 -31.11 -34.90 3.48
N ASP A 27 -31.96 -35.71 2.84
CA ASP A 27 -31.58 -37.04 2.42
C ASP A 27 -30.53 -37.00 1.29
N GLY A 28 -29.86 -38.13 1.05
CA GLY A 28 -28.78 -38.22 0.07
C GLY A 28 -29.21 -37.92 -1.37
N HIS A 29 -30.47 -38.20 -1.74
CA HIS A 29 -30.96 -37.92 -3.09
C HIS A 29 -31.20 -36.42 -3.30
N THR A 30 -31.84 -35.78 -2.32
CA THR A 30 -32.06 -34.32 -2.29
C THR A 30 -30.71 -33.58 -2.31
N PHE A 31 -29.74 -34.02 -1.51
CA PHE A 31 -28.39 -33.44 -1.52
C PHE A 31 -27.69 -33.61 -2.88
N ALA A 32 -27.72 -34.82 -3.46
CA ALA A 32 -27.07 -35.08 -4.75
C ALA A 32 -27.67 -34.24 -5.89
N ALA A 33 -28.99 -34.05 -5.89
CA ALA A 33 -29.66 -33.20 -6.86
C ALA A 33 -29.24 -31.73 -6.71
N ALA A 34 -29.28 -31.19 -5.48
CA ALA A 34 -28.85 -29.81 -5.21
C ALA A 34 -27.36 -29.59 -5.54
N TRP A 35 -26.50 -30.55 -5.18
CA TRP A 35 -25.08 -30.52 -5.53
C TRP A 35 -24.84 -30.53 -7.03
N GLY A 36 -25.58 -31.37 -7.78
CA GLY A 36 -25.50 -31.42 -9.24
C GLY A 36 -25.85 -30.09 -9.90
N VAL A 37 -26.88 -29.39 -9.38
CA VAL A 37 -27.23 -28.04 -9.83
C VAL A 37 -26.11 -27.06 -9.57
N GLU A 38 -25.50 -27.08 -8.38
CA GLU A 38 -24.39 -26.17 -8.06
C GLU A 38 -23.15 -26.42 -8.92
N VAL A 39 -22.78 -27.68 -9.14
CA VAL A 39 -21.66 -28.05 -10.02
C VAL A 39 -21.93 -27.61 -11.46
N ALA A 40 -23.14 -27.79 -11.97
CA ALA A 40 -23.51 -27.37 -13.33
C ALA A 40 -23.51 -25.84 -13.49
N ALA A 41 -23.66 -25.09 -12.41
CA ALA A 41 -23.59 -23.63 -12.41
C ALA A 41 -22.16 -23.08 -12.31
N VAL A 42 -21.14 -23.92 -12.05
CA VAL A 42 -19.74 -23.49 -11.99
C VAL A 42 -19.24 -23.16 -13.40
N PRO A 43 -18.76 -21.94 -13.65
CA PRO A 43 -18.14 -21.59 -14.94
C PRO A 43 -16.89 -22.44 -15.20
N GLU A 44 -16.67 -22.81 -16.45
CA GLU A 44 -15.46 -23.55 -16.87
C GLU A 44 -14.16 -22.76 -16.60
N PHE A 45 -14.24 -21.43 -16.68
CA PHE A 45 -13.11 -20.53 -16.48
C PHE A 45 -13.43 -19.47 -15.42
N SER A 46 -12.37 -18.99 -14.77
CA SER A 46 -12.44 -17.81 -13.89
C SER A 46 -11.58 -16.71 -14.48
N ASP A 47 -12.15 -15.52 -14.58
CA ASP A 47 -11.43 -14.34 -15.04
C ASP A 47 -10.73 -13.65 -13.87
N SER A 48 -9.49 -13.22 -14.10
CA SER A 48 -8.74 -12.42 -13.12
C SER A 48 -7.94 -11.34 -13.83
N THR A 49 -7.85 -10.17 -13.19
CA THR A 49 -7.08 -9.04 -13.72
C THR A 49 -5.73 -8.93 -13.03
N ILE A 50 -4.66 -8.92 -13.83
CA ILE A 50 -3.31 -8.61 -13.37
C ILE A 50 -2.83 -7.33 -14.06
N HIS A 51 -2.06 -6.52 -13.34
CA HIS A 51 -1.47 -5.29 -13.88
C HIS A 51 0.02 -5.53 -14.15
N ILE A 52 0.46 -5.27 -15.38
CA ILE A 52 1.84 -5.48 -15.82
C ILE A 52 2.43 -4.15 -16.29
N VAL A 53 3.63 -3.81 -15.80
CA VAL A 53 4.44 -2.73 -16.34
C VAL A 53 5.42 -3.33 -17.34
N ALA A 54 5.31 -2.91 -18.60
CA ALA A 54 6.12 -3.38 -19.71
C ALA A 54 6.80 -2.20 -20.44
N GLY A 55 7.69 -2.51 -21.39
CA GLY A 55 8.46 -1.52 -22.14
C GLY A 55 9.79 -1.15 -21.46
N LEU A 56 10.24 0.10 -21.61
CA LEU A 56 11.49 0.58 -21.03
C LEU A 56 11.34 0.78 -19.52
N LEU A 57 11.84 -0.17 -18.73
CA LEU A 57 11.75 -0.13 -17.27
C LEU A 57 12.83 0.71 -16.60
N LEU A 58 14.00 0.87 -17.25
CA LEU A 58 15.14 1.61 -16.68
C LEU A 58 14.78 3.03 -16.21
N PRO A 59 14.04 3.85 -16.98
CA PRO A 59 13.69 5.21 -16.57
C PRO A 59 12.86 5.29 -15.28
N ILE A 60 12.08 4.25 -14.99
CA ILE A 60 11.21 4.17 -13.81
C ILE A 60 11.70 3.15 -12.78
N TRP A 61 12.93 2.64 -12.91
CA TRP A 61 13.45 1.52 -12.13
C TRP A 61 13.32 1.74 -10.62
N LYS A 62 13.62 2.96 -10.15
CA LYS A 62 13.51 3.34 -8.73
C LYS A 62 12.07 3.35 -8.21
N ARG A 63 11.08 3.53 -9.09
CA ARG A 63 9.67 3.61 -8.74
C ARG A 63 9.01 2.23 -8.70
N LEU A 64 9.62 1.20 -9.30
CA LEU A 64 9.04 -0.14 -9.33
C LEU A 64 8.92 -0.74 -7.90
N PRO A 65 7.90 -1.58 -7.64
CA PRO A 65 7.77 -2.23 -6.34
C PRO A 65 9.03 -3.03 -5.98
N LYS A 66 9.45 -3.01 -4.71
CA LYS A 66 10.69 -3.68 -4.24
C LYS A 66 10.46 -5.09 -3.69
N ASP A 67 9.21 -5.43 -3.43
CA ASP A 67 8.71 -6.68 -2.86
C ASP A 67 8.85 -7.90 -3.79
N SER A 68 8.88 -7.72 -5.13
CA SER A 68 9.02 -8.86 -6.05
C SER A 68 9.70 -8.55 -7.38
N THR A 69 10.95 -8.98 -7.58
CA THR A 69 11.73 -8.80 -8.83
C THR A 69 11.31 -9.73 -9.98
N ARG A 70 10.20 -10.47 -9.84
CA ARG A 70 9.77 -11.46 -10.84
C ARG A 70 9.32 -10.81 -12.14
N VAL A 71 9.84 -11.32 -13.26
CA VAL A 71 9.46 -10.92 -14.61
C VAL A 71 8.47 -11.95 -15.18
N TYR A 72 7.37 -11.46 -15.74
CA TYR A 72 6.36 -12.24 -16.42
C TYR A 72 6.56 -12.13 -17.92
N ARG A 73 6.37 -13.26 -18.61
CA ARG A 73 6.24 -13.33 -20.05
C ARG A 73 4.84 -13.85 -20.34
N LEU A 74 4.01 -13.00 -20.92
CA LEU A 74 2.61 -13.29 -21.23
C LEU A 74 2.44 -13.29 -22.75
N GLN A 75 1.50 -14.11 -23.20
CA GLN A 75 1.01 -14.09 -24.57
C GLN A 75 -0.51 -14.03 -24.50
N THR A 76 -1.08 -13.05 -25.21
CA THR A 76 -2.52 -12.90 -25.38
C THR A 76 -3.04 -13.84 -26.47
N ASP A 77 -4.35 -14.02 -26.54
CA ASP A 77 -4.99 -14.91 -27.54
C ASP A 77 -4.79 -14.44 -28.99
N ASP A 78 -4.60 -13.13 -29.20
CA ASP A 78 -4.26 -12.53 -30.50
C ASP A 78 -2.76 -12.61 -30.85
N GLY A 79 -1.94 -13.18 -29.95
CA GLY A 79 -0.52 -13.43 -30.17
C GLY A 79 0.43 -12.31 -29.75
N GLU A 80 -0.06 -11.21 -29.17
CA GLU A 80 0.79 -10.19 -28.56
C GLU A 80 1.65 -10.80 -27.45
N ARG A 81 2.95 -10.44 -27.43
CA ARG A 81 3.90 -10.92 -26.42
C ARG A 81 4.32 -9.79 -25.51
N ILE A 82 4.01 -9.93 -24.22
CA ILE A 82 4.30 -8.93 -23.20
C ILE A 82 5.38 -9.47 -22.26
N ILE A 83 6.43 -8.68 -22.04
CA ILE A 83 7.44 -8.94 -21.00
C ILE A 83 7.43 -7.77 -20.03
N GLY A 84 7.23 -8.05 -18.74
CA GLY A 84 7.11 -7.00 -17.74
C GLY A 84 7.07 -7.49 -16.30
N ARG A 85 6.88 -6.55 -15.37
CA ARG A 85 6.74 -6.86 -13.94
C ARG A 85 5.30 -6.67 -13.50
N ARG A 86 4.80 -7.61 -12.69
CA ARG A 86 3.48 -7.49 -12.08
C ARG A 86 3.52 -6.41 -11.00
N VAL A 87 2.50 -5.57 -10.99
CA VAL A 87 2.32 -4.49 -10.02
C VAL A 87 0.92 -4.55 -9.42
N THR A 88 0.72 -3.89 -8.30
CA THR A 88 -0.60 -3.77 -7.67
C THR A 88 -1.39 -2.63 -8.31
N PRO A 89 -2.74 -2.67 -8.27
CA PRO A 89 -3.56 -1.54 -8.72
C PRO A 89 -3.21 -0.22 -8.01
N ALA A 90 -2.90 -0.29 -6.70
CA ALA A 90 -2.46 0.87 -5.92
C ALA A 90 -1.15 1.47 -6.43
N TRP A 91 -0.20 0.63 -6.84
CA TRP A 91 1.03 1.09 -7.46
C TRP A 91 0.77 1.78 -8.79
N VAL A 92 -0.12 1.23 -9.63
CA VAL A 92 -0.50 1.83 -10.93
C VAL A 92 -1.09 3.22 -10.72
N ALA A 93 -2.01 3.38 -9.77
CA ALA A 93 -2.59 4.67 -9.42
C ALA A 93 -1.51 5.70 -9.01
N GLY A 94 -0.54 5.30 -8.18
CA GLY A 94 0.59 6.16 -7.80
C GLY A 94 1.59 6.42 -8.93
N ALA A 95 1.75 5.48 -9.86
CA ALA A 95 2.64 5.64 -11.01
C ALA A 95 2.07 6.60 -12.07
N LEU A 96 0.75 6.52 -12.29
CA LEU A 96 -0.02 7.32 -13.24
C LEU A 96 -0.42 8.69 -12.69
N ALA A 97 -0.38 8.90 -11.37
CA ALA A 97 -0.44 10.22 -10.78
C ALA A 97 0.75 11.05 -11.30
N SER A 98 0.49 11.79 -12.38
CA SER A 98 1.45 12.60 -13.10
C SER A 98 1.82 13.83 -12.28
N GLY A 99 3.11 14.13 -12.20
CA GLY A 99 3.63 15.44 -11.79
C GLY A 99 3.73 15.60 -10.29
N ALA A 100 4.75 16.35 -9.86
CA ALA A 100 4.86 16.85 -8.51
C ALA A 100 3.49 17.36 -8.07
N VAL A 101 2.94 16.80 -6.99
CA VAL A 101 1.82 17.45 -6.34
C VAL A 101 2.34 18.83 -5.97
N ASP A 102 1.82 19.87 -6.61
CA ASP A 102 2.20 21.25 -6.31
C ASP A 102 1.55 21.62 -4.98
N LEU A 103 2.18 21.13 -3.91
CA LEU A 103 1.82 21.39 -2.54
C LEU A 103 2.88 22.34 -2.00
N SER A 104 2.46 23.53 -1.60
CA SER A 104 3.37 24.46 -0.93
C SER A 104 3.91 23.82 0.34
N ALA A 105 5.11 24.23 0.78
CA ALA A 105 5.67 23.73 2.03
C ALA A 105 4.78 24.08 3.25
N GLU A 106 4.03 25.19 3.16
CA GLU A 106 3.08 25.62 4.18
C GLU A 106 1.86 24.69 4.25
N ASP A 107 1.27 24.36 3.11
CA ASP A 107 0.14 23.42 3.03
C ASP A 107 0.58 22.00 3.40
N ALA A 108 1.79 21.59 2.99
CA ALA A 108 2.39 20.32 3.36
C ALA A 108 2.58 20.21 4.88
N PHE A 109 3.09 21.28 5.50
CA PHE A 109 3.28 21.34 6.94
C PHE A 109 1.95 21.34 7.70
N ALA A 110 0.94 22.07 7.22
CA ALA A 110 -0.41 22.06 7.78
C ALA A 110 -1.05 20.67 7.70
N ALA A 111 -0.99 20.02 6.53
CA ALA A 111 -1.54 18.68 6.31
C ALA A 111 -0.88 17.60 7.20
N LEU A 112 0.43 17.71 7.42
CA LEU A 112 1.17 16.86 8.34
C LEU A 112 0.80 17.15 9.79
N THR A 113 0.66 18.42 10.18
CA THR A 113 0.30 18.82 11.56
C THR A 113 -1.10 18.35 11.92
N ASP A 114 -2.05 18.41 10.98
CA ASP A 114 -3.40 17.87 11.13
C ASP A 114 -3.41 16.34 11.21
N GLY A 115 -2.37 15.69 10.68
CA GLY A 115 -2.16 14.24 10.73
C GLY A 115 -3.11 13.45 9.84
N ARG A 116 -3.74 14.11 8.87
CA ARG A 116 -4.59 13.50 7.84
C ARG A 116 -3.77 12.99 6.66
N ALA A 117 -2.56 13.53 6.47
CA ALA A 117 -1.72 13.22 5.33
C ALA A 117 -0.41 12.50 5.70
N VAL A 118 0.07 11.74 4.74
CA VAL A 118 1.40 11.16 4.65
C VAL A 118 1.99 11.64 3.34
N LEU A 119 3.17 12.27 3.40
CA LEU A 119 3.87 12.75 2.22
C LEU A 119 4.97 11.78 1.84
N HIS A 120 5.00 11.39 0.57
CA HIS A 120 6.04 10.55 -0.02
C HIS A 120 6.91 11.43 -0.90
N LEU A 121 8.17 11.61 -0.51
CA LEU A 121 9.16 12.41 -1.21
C LEU A 121 10.08 11.50 -2.03
N ALA A 122 10.91 12.09 -2.90
CA ALA A 122 11.96 11.36 -3.60
C ALA A 122 12.94 10.64 -2.65
N ASP A 123 13.65 9.64 -3.18
CA ASP A 123 14.59 8.79 -2.44
C ASP A 123 13.94 7.99 -1.29
N ASP A 124 12.67 7.57 -1.48
CA ASP A 124 11.89 6.77 -0.53
C ASP A 124 11.70 7.44 0.84
N LEU A 125 11.87 8.76 0.90
CA LEU A 125 11.64 9.54 2.11
C LEU A 125 10.14 9.70 2.34
N GLN A 126 9.72 9.55 3.60
CA GLN A 126 8.32 9.67 3.97
C GLN A 126 8.17 10.55 5.21
N LEU A 127 7.26 11.50 5.16
CA LEU A 127 6.85 12.33 6.29
C LEU A 127 5.46 11.95 6.76
N ARG A 128 5.31 11.82 8.08
CA ARG A 128 4.00 11.57 8.70
C ARG A 128 3.94 12.11 10.13
N ARG A 129 2.73 12.38 10.61
CA ARG A 129 2.51 12.66 12.04
C ARG A 129 2.55 11.38 12.85
N VAL A 130 3.36 11.38 13.91
CA VAL A 130 3.44 10.30 14.90
C VAL A 130 3.25 10.84 16.30
N ARG A 131 2.79 9.98 17.20
CA ARG A 131 2.75 10.27 18.63
C ARG A 131 3.96 9.63 19.31
N VAL A 132 4.78 10.43 19.95
CA VAL A 132 6.00 9.99 20.66
C VAL A 132 6.02 10.66 22.02
N MET A 133 6.14 9.88 23.09
CA MET A 133 6.16 10.36 24.48
C MET A 133 5.04 11.37 24.78
N GLY A 134 3.82 11.07 24.31
CA GLY A 134 2.64 11.91 24.54
C GLY A 134 2.48 13.11 23.61
N ALA A 135 3.48 13.49 22.83
CA ALA A 135 3.46 14.63 21.91
C ALA A 135 3.28 14.21 20.44
N ASN A 136 2.57 15.02 19.66
CA ASN A 136 2.51 14.89 18.21
C ASN A 136 3.78 15.46 17.59
N ARG A 137 4.44 14.68 16.72
CA ARG A 137 5.65 15.05 16.01
C ARG A 137 5.53 14.69 14.54
N ILE A 138 6.26 15.40 13.69
CA ILE A 138 6.39 15.07 12.26
C ILE A 138 7.68 14.25 12.10
N GLU A 139 7.55 12.96 11.81
CA GLU A 139 8.68 12.05 11.63
C GLU A 139 9.05 11.91 10.16
N LEU A 140 10.34 11.98 9.87
CA LEU A 140 10.94 11.57 8.61
C LEU A 140 11.45 10.14 8.71
N SER A 141 10.94 9.26 7.84
CA SER A 141 11.42 7.88 7.67
C SER A 141 12.02 7.67 6.28
N GLY A 142 12.79 6.59 6.12
CA GLY A 142 13.42 6.22 4.84
C GLY A 142 14.82 6.80 4.62
N PHE A 143 15.31 7.66 5.52
CA PHE A 143 16.66 8.23 5.41
C PHE A 143 17.76 7.18 5.67
N THR A 144 18.88 7.31 4.96
CA THR A 144 20.10 6.52 5.21
C THR A 144 21.07 7.28 6.12
N ASP A 145 22.04 6.61 6.74
CA ASP A 145 23.03 7.28 7.60
C ASP A 145 23.83 8.37 6.85
N ALA A 146 24.13 8.17 5.57
CA ALA A 146 24.79 9.18 4.73
C ALA A 146 23.98 10.48 4.52
N MET A 147 22.65 10.46 4.76
CA MET A 147 21.79 11.64 4.63
C MET A 147 21.74 12.45 5.93
N ARG A 148 22.12 11.85 7.07
CA ARG A 148 21.88 12.38 8.41
C ARG A 148 22.49 13.76 8.64
N GLU A 149 23.74 13.92 8.26
CA GLU A 149 24.46 15.19 8.42
C GLU A 149 23.75 16.31 7.65
N ARG A 150 23.39 16.06 6.39
CA ARG A 150 22.66 17.01 5.55
C ARG A 150 21.28 17.34 6.10
N LEU A 151 20.51 16.33 6.51
CA LEU A 151 19.17 16.53 7.07
C LEU A 151 19.25 17.36 8.37
N SER A 152 20.28 17.12 9.19
CA SER A 152 20.54 17.92 10.39
C SER A 152 20.91 19.36 10.03
N ALA A 153 21.73 19.56 8.99
CA ALA A 153 22.07 20.90 8.49
C ALA A 153 20.86 21.68 7.93
N TYR A 154 19.81 20.98 7.46
CA TYR A 154 18.56 21.63 7.07
C TYR A 154 17.74 22.11 8.27
N GLY A 155 17.93 21.53 9.45
CA GLY A 155 17.22 21.84 10.68
C GLY A 155 16.41 20.68 11.26
N LEU A 156 16.46 19.48 10.67
CA LEU A 156 15.87 18.30 11.29
C LEU A 156 16.69 17.90 12.53
N PHE A 157 16.01 17.40 13.56
CA PHE A 157 16.67 16.85 14.74
C PHE A 157 16.40 15.36 14.84
N HIS A 158 17.24 14.65 15.58
CA HIS A 158 17.12 13.22 15.76
C HIS A 158 17.23 12.83 17.23
N GLU A 159 16.50 11.80 17.61
CA GLU A 159 16.52 11.21 18.94
C GLU A 159 16.63 9.69 18.83
N ILE A 160 17.23 9.05 19.84
CA ILE A 160 17.20 7.60 19.97
C ILE A 160 16.00 7.23 20.84
N ILE A 161 15.01 6.55 20.25
CA ILE A 161 13.79 6.13 20.93
C ILE A 161 13.64 4.63 20.73
N SER A 162 13.50 3.87 21.82
CA SER A 162 13.41 2.41 21.78
C SER A 162 14.54 1.79 20.94
N TRP A 163 15.78 2.21 21.19
CA TRP A 163 17.01 1.73 20.53
C TRP A 163 17.13 2.06 19.03
N LYS A 164 16.19 2.84 18.48
CA LYS A 164 16.18 3.24 17.07
C LYS A 164 16.40 4.73 16.94
N LEU A 165 17.27 5.14 16.01
CA LEU A 165 17.35 6.54 15.63
C LEU A 165 16.11 6.96 14.83
N ARG A 166 15.47 8.03 15.28
CA ARG A 166 14.31 8.63 14.62
C ARG A 166 14.60 10.10 14.36
N MET A 167 14.14 10.60 13.22
CA MET A 167 14.40 11.95 12.77
C MET A 167 13.09 12.72 12.59
N PHE A 168 13.08 13.98 12.99
CA PHE A 168 11.88 14.78 13.11
C PHE A 168 12.07 16.18 12.51
N VAL A 169 10.99 16.70 11.96
CA VAL A 169 10.86 18.11 11.59
C VAL A 169 10.36 18.88 12.82
N PRO A 170 10.97 20.02 13.19
CA PRO A 170 10.43 20.91 14.21
C PRO A 170 8.97 21.29 13.92
N VAL A 171 8.14 21.29 14.95
CA VAL A 171 6.71 21.65 14.85
C VAL A 171 6.45 23.13 15.14
N ASP A 172 7.50 23.93 15.29
CA ASP A 172 7.44 25.37 15.50
C ASP A 172 7.41 26.14 14.15
N ALA A 173 7.51 27.47 14.22
CA ALA A 173 7.48 28.34 13.04
C ALA A 173 8.62 28.10 12.03
N SER A 174 9.69 27.39 12.41
CA SER A 174 10.76 27.00 11.47
C SER A 174 10.39 25.80 10.61
N GLY A 175 9.39 25.01 11.02
CA GLY A 175 8.97 23.78 10.36
C GLY A 175 8.68 23.91 8.86
N PRO A 176 7.84 24.87 8.42
CA PRO A 176 7.57 25.09 7.00
C PRO A 176 8.83 25.41 6.17
N ALA A 177 9.74 26.23 6.70
CA ALA A 177 10.98 26.59 6.00
C ALA A 177 11.95 25.41 5.89
N ILE A 178 12.02 24.55 6.92
CA ILE A 178 12.80 23.31 6.88
C ILE A 178 12.19 22.33 5.87
N LEU A 179 10.85 22.23 5.85
CA LEU A 179 10.12 21.39 4.93
C LEU A 179 10.32 21.85 3.48
N ALA A 180 10.36 23.16 3.23
CA ALA A 180 10.66 23.73 1.92
C ALA A 180 12.03 23.26 1.38
N LYS A 181 13.09 23.35 2.20
CA LYS A 181 14.43 22.84 1.82
C LYS A 181 14.41 21.34 1.51
N LEU A 182 13.63 20.58 2.28
CA LEU A 182 13.49 19.15 2.08
C LEU A 182 12.76 18.84 0.76
N MET A 183 11.65 19.53 0.48
CA MET A 183 10.85 19.34 -0.73
C MET A 183 11.54 19.87 -2.00
N GLU A 184 12.38 20.89 -1.87
CA GLU A 184 13.26 21.37 -2.96
C GLU A 184 14.28 20.29 -3.34
N ARG A 185 14.92 19.65 -2.34
CA ARG A 185 15.94 18.64 -2.59
C ARG A 185 15.36 17.27 -2.97
N TYR A 186 14.24 16.92 -2.35
CA TYR A 186 13.53 15.65 -2.49
C TYR A 186 12.08 15.96 -2.87
N PRO A 187 11.79 16.11 -4.18
CA PRO A 187 10.48 16.50 -4.66
C PRO A 187 9.35 15.59 -4.16
N LEU A 188 8.19 16.19 -3.88
CA LEU A 188 6.98 15.47 -3.49
C LEU A 188 6.51 14.57 -4.63
N GLN A 189 6.37 13.28 -4.36
CA GLN A 189 5.92 12.29 -5.33
C GLN A 189 4.44 11.93 -5.14
N ARG A 190 3.97 11.87 -3.89
CA ARG A 190 2.59 11.46 -3.58
C ARG A 190 2.14 11.99 -2.23
N VAL A 191 0.87 12.35 -2.14
CA VAL A 191 0.16 12.54 -0.86
C VAL A 191 -0.80 11.37 -0.68
N SER A 192 -0.81 10.75 0.50
CA SER A 192 -1.78 9.73 0.85
C SER A 192 -2.45 10.06 2.17
N GLU A 193 -3.69 9.61 2.34
CA GLU A 193 -4.34 9.69 3.63
C GLU A 193 -3.66 8.77 4.64
N LYS A 194 -3.67 9.17 5.90
CA LYS A 194 -3.25 8.30 6.99
C LYS A 194 -4.30 7.19 7.14
N GLU A 195 -3.98 5.96 6.73
CA GLU A 195 -4.80 4.80 7.04
C GLU A 195 -5.04 4.76 8.56
N ALA A 196 -6.32 4.73 8.95
CA ALA A 196 -6.73 4.47 10.32
C ALA A 196 -6.34 3.02 10.63
N ALA A 197 -5.29 2.86 11.44
CA ALA A 197 -4.94 1.58 12.05
C ALA A 197 -5.95 1.19 13.12
#